data_AF-R1AY72-F1
#
_entry.id   AF-R1AY72-F1
#
_cell.length_a   1.000
_cell.length_b   1.000
_cell.length_c   1.000
_cell.angle_alpha   90.00
_cell.angle_beta   90.00
_cell.angle_gamma   90.00
#
_symmetry.space_group_name_H-M   'P 1'
#
loop_
_entity.id
_entity.type
_entity.pdbx_description
1 polymer ?
#
loop_
_entity_poly.entity_id
_entity_poly.type
_entity_poly.pdbx_seq_one_letter_code
_entity_poly.pdbx_strand_id
1 'polypeptide(L)'
;MFIWLLTVFVYVFFVYGIIAFIKNVYYDFTTRKNKQTDKTIEIIVNDSEDVQYYIDVLKKHFNHIILVTEEDSQYIREVINIMSKELEVEYKVLNTRKIQNS
;
A
#
# COMPACT_ATOMS: atom_id res chain seq x y z
N MET A 1 -22.43 -49.95 18.97
CA MET A 1 -22.17 -49.59 17.56
C MET A 1 -22.56 -48.14 17.25
N PHE A 2 -23.76 -47.69 17.62
CA PHE A 2 -24.23 -46.32 17.38
C PHE A 2 -23.35 -45.21 18.00
N ILE A 3 -22.93 -45.39 19.27
CA ILE A 3 -22.04 -44.44 19.97
C ILE A 3 -20.69 -44.28 19.25
N TRP A 4 -20.12 -45.38 18.75
CA TRP A 4 -18.88 -45.35 17.97
C TRP A 4 -19.04 -44.57 16.66
N LEU A 5 -20.18 -44.73 15.99
CA LEU A 5 -20.51 -44.00 14.78
C LEU A 5 -20.62 -42.48 15.03
N LEU A 6 -21.25 -42.09 16.14
CA LEU A 6 -21.37 -40.70 16.58
C LEU A 6 -19.99 -40.10 16.87
N THR A 7 -19.12 -40.83 17.59
CA THR A 7 -17.77 -40.37 17.90
C THR A 7 -16.94 -40.11 16.65
N VAL A 8 -17.02 -41.00 15.65
CA VAL A 8 -16.34 -40.81 14.36
C VAL A 8 -16.88 -39.58 13.64
N PHE A 9 -18.20 -39.38 13.65
CA PHE A 9 -18.82 -38.21 13.02
C PHE A 9 -18.33 -36.91 13.66
N VAL A 10 -18.40 -36.79 15.00
CA VAL A 10 -17.92 -35.61 15.73
C VAL A 10 -16.43 -35.36 15.46
N TYR A 11 -15.62 -36.42 15.42
CA TYR A 11 -14.20 -36.33 15.14
C TYR A 11 -13.91 -35.76 13.75
N VAL A 12 -14.61 -36.22 12.72
CA VAL A 12 -14.44 -35.71 11.34
C VAL A 12 -14.79 -34.22 11.26
N PHE A 13 -15.90 -33.80 11.89
CA PHE A 13 -16.28 -32.39 11.93
C PHE A 13 -15.26 -31.53 12.69
N PHE A 14 -14.73 -32.04 13.79
CA PHE A 14 -13.70 -31.35 14.57
C PHE A 14 -12.41 -31.16 13.78
N VAL A 15 -11.92 -32.20 13.09
CA VAL A 15 -10.73 -32.12 12.23
C VAL A 15 -10.96 -31.13 11.08
N TYR A 16 -12.11 -31.18 10.41
CA TYR A 16 -12.45 -30.21 9.37
C TYR A 16 -12.51 -28.77 9.90
N GLY A 17 -13.08 -28.58 11.09
CA GLY A 17 -13.12 -27.29 11.77
C GLY A 17 -11.73 -26.74 12.07
N ILE A 18 -10.82 -27.58 12.56
CA ILE A 18 -9.42 -27.20 12.81
C ILE A 18 -8.72 -26.82 11.51
N ILE A 19 -8.87 -27.61 10.44
CA ILE A 19 -8.24 -27.31 9.14
C ILE A 19 -8.76 -25.97 8.58
N ALA A 20 -10.06 -25.73 8.65
CA ALA A 20 -10.67 -24.48 8.23
C ALA A 20 -10.19 -23.29 9.08
N PHE A 21 -10.08 -23.49 10.40
CA PHE A 21 -9.55 -22.48 11.32
C PHE A 21 -8.09 -22.14 11.02
N ILE A 22 -7.22 -23.13 10.84
CA ILE A 22 -5.82 -22.92 10.47
C ILE A 22 -5.73 -22.19 9.12
N LYS A 23 -6.51 -22.58 8.11
CA LYS A 23 -6.56 -21.88 6.82
C LYS A 23 -6.99 -20.43 6.97
N ASN A 24 -8.01 -20.16 7.78
CA ASN A 24 -8.51 -18.80 7.99
C ASN A 24 -7.51 -17.94 8.77
N VAL A 25 -6.89 -18.49 9.81
CA VAL A 25 -5.84 -17.82 10.58
C VAL A 25 -4.62 -17.56 9.69
N TYR A 26 -4.17 -18.55 8.93
CA TYR A 26 -3.06 -18.40 7.99
C TYR A 26 -3.36 -17.37 6.90
N TYR A 27 -4.58 -17.38 6.34
CA TYR A 27 -5.03 -16.38 5.40
C TYR A 27 -5.08 -14.99 6.04
N ASP A 28 -5.62 -14.81 7.25
CA ASP A 28 -5.65 -13.49 7.91
C ASP A 28 -4.22 -13.02 8.27
N PHE A 29 -3.31 -13.91 8.69
CA PHE A 29 -1.91 -13.57 8.97
C PHE A 29 -1.13 -13.21 7.70
N THR A 30 -1.26 -13.97 6.62
CA THR A 30 -0.57 -13.69 5.35
C THR A 30 -1.19 -12.49 4.62
N THR A 31 -2.51 -12.35 4.65
CA THR A 31 -3.22 -11.22 4.03
C THR A 31 -3.01 -9.92 4.82
N ARG A 32 -2.92 -9.96 6.16
CA ARG A 32 -2.52 -8.77 6.95
C ARG A 32 -1.07 -8.37 6.76
N LYS A 33 -0.16 -9.33 6.55
CA LYS A 33 1.24 -9.02 6.19
C LYS A 33 1.35 -8.36 4.80
N ASN A 34 0.51 -8.78 3.84
CA ASN A 34 0.41 -8.15 2.52
C ASN A 34 -0.44 -6.86 2.47
N LYS A 35 -1.24 -6.57 3.50
CA LYS A 35 -1.95 -5.29 3.63
C LYS A 35 -1.04 -4.13 4.09
N GLN A 36 0.24 -4.40 4.36
CA GLN A 36 1.20 -3.38 4.79
C GLN A 36 2.03 -2.79 3.63
N THR A 37 1.72 -3.13 2.37
CA THR A 37 2.58 -2.83 1.21
C THR A 37 2.03 -1.84 0.19
N ASP A 38 0.88 -1.21 0.44
CA ASP A 38 0.51 0.05 -0.22
C ASP A 38 0.78 1.21 0.73
N LYS A 39 2.04 1.31 1.19
CA LYS A 39 2.52 2.53 1.85
C LYS A 39 2.73 3.57 0.76
N THR A 40 1.61 4.16 0.33
CA THR A 40 1.60 5.34 -0.53
C THR A 40 1.73 6.56 0.35
N ILE A 41 2.69 7.43 0.05
CA ILE A 41 2.81 8.74 0.70
C ILE A 41 2.61 9.84 -0.33
N GLU A 42 1.80 10.83 0.02
CA GLU A 42 1.56 12.03 -0.79
C GLU A 42 2.24 13.22 -0.14
N ILE A 43 3.06 13.95 -0.90
CA ILE A 43 3.90 15.02 -0.37
C ILE A 43 3.77 16.24 -1.25
N ILE A 44 3.39 17.35 -0.62
CA ILE A 44 3.34 18.65 -1.26
C ILE A 44 4.74 19.26 -1.17
N VAL A 45 5.34 19.54 -2.31
CA VAL A 45 6.67 20.15 -2.39
C VAL A 45 6.56 21.54 -3.01
N ASN A 46 6.98 22.54 -2.25
CA ASN A 46 6.96 23.95 -2.66
C ASN A 46 8.30 24.42 -3.22
N ASP A 47 9.40 23.74 -2.87
CA ASP A 47 10.74 24.06 -3.35
C ASP A 47 11.31 22.87 -4.15
N SER A 48 11.68 23.13 -5.40
CA SER A 48 12.23 22.12 -6.30
C SER A 48 13.56 21.54 -5.82
N GLU A 49 14.36 22.30 -5.06
CA GLU A 49 15.72 21.87 -4.68
C GLU A 49 15.71 20.69 -3.69
N ASP A 50 14.68 20.57 -2.86
CA ASP A 50 14.58 19.55 -1.82
C ASP A 50 13.90 18.25 -2.29
N VAL A 51 13.30 18.23 -3.49
CA VAL A 51 12.55 17.07 -4.02
C VAL A 51 13.42 15.82 -4.03
N GLN A 52 14.68 15.95 -4.46
CA GLN A 52 15.61 14.83 -4.53
C GLN A 52 15.92 14.26 -3.14
N TYR A 53 16.12 15.13 -2.14
CA TYR A 53 16.36 14.73 -0.76
C TYR A 53 15.15 13.98 -0.18
N TYR A 54 13.94 14.49 -0.40
CA TYR A 54 12.72 13.83 0.07
C TYR A 54 12.56 12.44 -0.53
N ILE A 55 12.68 12.31 -1.85
CA ILE A 55 12.57 11.00 -2.51
C ILE A 55 13.63 10.02 -1.99
N ASP A 56 14.87 10.46 -1.80
CA ASP A 56 15.96 9.62 -1.32
C ASP A 56 15.77 9.07 0.10
N VAL A 57 15.10 9.83 0.96
CA VAL A 57 14.73 9.39 2.31
C VAL A 57 13.52 8.46 2.27
N LEU A 58 12.51 8.81 1.47
CA LEU A 58 11.21 8.14 1.47
C LEU A 58 11.22 6.80 0.74
N LYS A 59 12.05 6.65 -0.29
CA LYS A 59 12.23 5.37 -1.01
C LYS A 59 12.65 4.21 -0.11
N LYS A 60 13.23 4.50 1.06
CA LYS A 60 13.63 3.47 2.05
C LYS A 60 12.44 2.91 2.83
N HIS A 61 11.30 3.59 2.81
CA HIS A 61 10.15 3.33 3.70
C HIS A 61 8.81 3.18 2.97
N PHE A 62 8.70 3.66 1.73
CA PHE A 62 7.48 3.69 0.94
C PHE A 62 7.70 3.05 -0.43
N ASN A 63 6.71 2.29 -0.91
CA ASN A 63 6.76 1.62 -2.21
C ASN A 63 6.22 2.50 -3.34
N HIS A 64 5.31 3.42 -3.01
CA HIS A 64 4.67 4.33 -3.94
C HIS A 64 4.74 5.75 -3.36
N ILE A 65 5.26 6.70 -4.11
CA ILE A 65 5.41 8.10 -3.67
C ILE A 65 4.66 8.99 -4.66
N ILE A 66 3.73 9.81 -4.17
CA ILE A 66 2.99 10.79 -4.97
C ILE A 66 3.55 12.17 -4.61
N LEU A 67 4.20 12.82 -5.56
CA LEU A 67 4.69 14.18 -5.42
C LEU A 67 3.64 15.15 -5.96
N VAL A 68 3.26 16.10 -5.12
CA VAL A 68 2.27 17.13 -5.44
C VAL A 68 2.95 18.49 -5.44
N THR A 69 2.77 19.28 -6.49
CA THR A 69 3.33 20.65 -6.56
C THR A 69 2.23 21.65 -6.92
N GLU A 70 2.36 22.89 -6.45
CA GLU A 70 1.40 23.96 -6.76
C GLU A 70 1.53 24.44 -8.21
N GLU A 71 2.76 24.51 -8.72
CA GLU A 71 3.05 24.88 -10.11
C GLU A 71 3.75 23.73 -10.84
N ASP A 72 3.55 23.68 -12.15
CA ASP A 72 4.19 22.69 -13.02
C ASP A 72 5.65 23.07 -13.25
N SER A 73 6.57 22.29 -12.69
CA SER A 73 8.01 22.53 -12.82
C SER A 73 8.65 21.47 -13.72
N GLN A 74 9.30 21.91 -14.80
CA GLN A 74 10.06 21.03 -15.69
C GLN A 74 11.17 20.27 -14.94
N TYR A 75 11.81 20.92 -13.97
CA TYR A 75 12.84 20.31 -13.14
C TYR A 75 12.30 19.13 -12.34
N ILE A 76 11.12 19.29 -11.73
CA ILE A 76 10.48 18.25 -10.92
C ILE A 76 10.07 17.06 -11.81
N ARG A 77 9.56 17.33 -13.02
CA ARG A 77 9.29 16.26 -14.00
C ARG A 77 10.54 15.50 -14.40
N GLU A 78 11.66 16.20 -14.58
CA GLU A 78 12.93 15.56 -14.95
C GLU A 78 13.47 14.68 -13.82
N VAL A 79 13.44 15.16 -12.58
CA VAL A 79 13.82 14.39 -11.38
C VAL A 79 12.92 13.15 -11.22
N ILE A 80 11.60 13.31 -11.41
CA ILE A 80 10.65 12.19 -11.35
C ILE A 80 10.91 11.19 -12.47
N ASN A 81 11.18 11.64 -13.70
CA ASN A 81 11.43 10.75 -14.84
C ASN A 81 12.74 9.94 -14.69
N ILE A 82 13.73 10.50 -13.99
CA ILE A 82 14.95 9.76 -13.63
C ILE A 82 14.63 8.72 -12.56
N MET A 83 13.86 9.09 -11.53
CA MET A 83 13.56 8.24 -10.37
C MET A 83 12.46 7.19 -10.62
N SER A 84 11.56 7.42 -11.58
CA SER A 84 10.47 6.52 -11.95
C SER A 84 10.95 5.22 -12.60
N LYS A 85 12.24 5.13 -12.93
CA LYS A 85 12.88 3.89 -13.41
C LYS A 85 13.16 2.90 -12.27
N GLU A 86 13.25 3.39 -11.04
CA GLU A 86 13.63 2.60 -9.87
C GLU A 86 12.47 2.41 -8.87
N LEU A 87 11.48 3.30 -8.87
CA LEU A 87 10.31 3.30 -7.98
C LEU A 87 9.02 3.71 -8.71
N GLU A 88 7.87 3.28 -8.20
CA GLU A 88 6.58 3.86 -8.60
C GLU A 88 6.42 5.26 -7.98
N VAL A 89 6.75 6.29 -8.76
CA VAL A 89 6.60 7.70 -8.37
C VAL A 89 5.58 8.37 -9.29
N GLU A 90 4.51 8.90 -8.72
CA GLU A 90 3.48 9.65 -9.44
C GLU A 90 3.68 11.16 -9.23
N TYR A 91 3.42 11.96 -10.27
CA TYR A 91 3.47 13.43 -10.21
C TYR A 91 2.07 14.01 -10.39
N LYS A 92 1.62 14.83 -9.43
CA LYS A 92 0.36 15.57 -9.51
C LYS A 92 0.63 17.07 -9.36
N VAL A 93 -0.04 17.88 -10.17
CA VAL A 93 -0.06 19.33 -9.97
C VAL A 93 -1.39 19.67 -9.30
N LEU A 94 -1.34 20.40 -8.19
CA LEU A 94 -2.51 20.94 -7.51
C LEU A 94 -3.20 21.90 -8.48
N ASN A 95 -4.25 21.41 -9.13
CA ASN A 95 -5.02 22.22 -10.05
C ASN A 95 -5.94 23.13 -9.24
N THR A 96 -5.40 24.26 -8.76
CA THR A 96 -6.14 25.27 -7.99
C THR A 96 -7.09 26.04 -8.90
N ARG A 97 -8.11 25.35 -9.44
CA ARG A 97 -9.29 25.97 -10.04
C ARG A 97 -10.53 25.44 -9.34
N LYS A 98 -10.81 25.94 -8.14
CA LYS A 98 -12.16 26.16 -7.57
C LYS A 98 -12.12 26.47 -6.06
N ILE A 99 -11.44 27.53 -5.63
CA ILE A 99 -11.86 28.25 -4.41
C ILE A 99 -11.56 29.75 -4.59
N GLN A 100 -12.13 30.37 -5.63
CA GLN A 100 -12.42 31.80 -5.59
C GLN A 100 -13.77 32.03 -6.26
N ASN A 101 -14.70 32.54 -5.43
CA ASN A 101 -15.98 33.18 -5.76
C ASN A 101 -17.18 32.28 -6.09
N SER A 102 -17.94 31.93 -5.05
CA SER A 102 -19.40 32.04 -5.04
C SER A 102 -19.87 32.48 -3.67
#